data_AF-A0AAU7U593-F1
#
_entry.id   AF-A0AAU7U593-F1
#
_cell.length_a   1.000
_cell.length_b   1.000
_cell.length_c   1.000
_cell.angle_alpha   90.00
_cell.angle_beta   90.00
_cell.angle_gamma   90.00
#
_symmetry.space_group_name_H-M   'P 1'
#
loop_
_entity.id
_entity.type
_entity.pdbx_description
1 polymer ?
#
loop_
_entity_poly.entity_id
_entity_poly.type
_entity_poly.pdbx_seq_one_letter_code
_entity_poly.pdbx_strand_id
1 'polypeptide(L)'
;MHALVLLHVLASIIGIGPTFFMLVLYRRDQSAADLVASLKLIHALEYFPKIGGTLAVLSGLLLTFTGSYGPFTQLWLLGSLVLYITVQVVVIALLGPLTKRLSAWSASTSSSRLTTDATSWLASAHRLTWVANGLAVLLVGLMVLKPR
;
A
#
# COMPACT_ATOMS: atom_id res chain seq x y z
N MET A 1 15.32 15.28 -18.06
CA MET A 1 15.28 15.04 -16.60
C MET A 1 13.91 15.34 -15.98
N HIS A 2 13.30 16.50 -16.23
CA HIS A 2 11.97 16.85 -15.70
C HIS A 2 10.87 15.81 -15.98
N ALA A 3 10.85 15.23 -17.17
CA ALA A 3 9.89 14.18 -17.53
C ALA A 3 10.04 12.89 -16.70
N LEU A 4 11.28 12.51 -16.35
CA LEU A 4 11.56 11.32 -15.53
C LEU A 4 11.17 11.55 -14.06
N VAL A 5 11.42 12.76 -13.54
CA VAL A 5 10.95 13.17 -12.22
C VAL A 5 9.42 13.18 -12.16
N LEU A 6 8.76 13.74 -13.19
CA LEU A 6 7.30 13.73 -13.28
C LEU A 6 6.75 12.30 -13.31
N LEU A 7 7.33 11.42 -14.14
CA LEU A 7 6.96 10.01 -14.19
C LEU A 7 7.09 9.35 -12.81
N HIS A 8 8.21 9.57 -12.12
CA HIS A 8 8.45 9.01 -10.78
C HIS A 8 7.40 9.47 -9.76
N VAL A 9 7.08 10.76 -9.75
CA VAL A 9 6.09 11.33 -8.83
C VAL A 9 4.69 10.79 -9.13
N LEU A 10 4.26 10.78 -10.41
CA LEU A 10 2.97 10.25 -10.80
C LEU A 10 2.84 8.75 -10.50
N ALA A 11 3.88 7.97 -10.80
CA ALA A 11 3.93 6.54 -10.48
C ALA A 11 3.80 6.30 -8.97
N SER A 12 4.47 7.12 -8.15
CA SER A 12 4.39 7.04 -6.69
C SER A 12 2.98 7.38 -6.17
N ILE A 13 2.34 8.43 -6.69
CA ILE A 13 0.96 8.79 -6.33
C ILE A 13 -0.01 7.67 -6.69
N ILE A 14 0.08 7.15 -7.91
CA ILE A 14 -0.75 6.03 -8.40
C ILE A 14 -0.52 4.78 -7.54
N GLY A 15 0.72 4.50 -7.17
CA GLY A 15 1.07 3.33 -6.38
C GLY A 15 0.56 3.40 -4.94
N ILE A 16 0.66 4.57 -4.29
CA ILE A 16 0.36 4.75 -2.86
C ILE A 16 -1.12 5.09 -2.62
N GLY A 17 -1.77 5.84 -3.52
CA GLY A 17 -3.16 6.29 -3.37
C GLY A 17 -4.17 5.23 -2.89
N PRO A 18 -4.21 4.02 -3.50
CA PRO A 18 -5.07 2.92 -3.10
C PRO A 18 -4.96 2.51 -1.63
N THR A 19 -3.78 2.66 -1.01
CA THR A 19 -3.53 2.30 0.39
C THR A 19 -4.43 3.07 1.35
N PHE A 20 -4.81 4.31 1.00
CA PHE A 20 -5.71 5.14 1.82
C PHE A 20 -7.15 4.63 1.83
N PHE A 21 -7.63 4.09 0.70
CA PHE A 21 -8.98 3.52 0.61
C PHE A 21 -9.15 2.26 1.46
N MET A 22 -8.05 1.52 1.68
CA MET A 22 -8.07 0.29 2.48
C MET A 22 -8.58 0.53 3.91
N LEU A 23 -8.41 1.74 4.48
CA LEU A 23 -8.91 2.08 5.81
C LEU A 23 -10.43 1.93 5.91
N VAL A 24 -11.13 2.32 4.85
CA VAL A 24 -12.59 2.25 4.75
C VAL A 24 -13.04 0.84 4.40
N LEU A 25 -12.31 0.17 3.51
CA LEU A 25 -12.64 -1.17 3.02
C LEU A 25 -12.41 -2.26 4.07
N TYR A 26 -11.45 -2.09 4.99
CA TYR A 26 -11.22 -2.97 6.13
C TYR A 26 -11.81 -2.44 7.45
N ARG A 27 -12.84 -1.57 7.44
CA ARG A 27 -13.49 -1.13 8.69
C ARG A 27 -14.03 -2.32 9.49
N ARG A 28 -14.04 -2.25 10.82
CA ARG A 28 -14.43 -3.40 11.67
C ARG A 28 -15.93 -3.66 11.68
N ASP A 29 -16.74 -2.59 11.66
CA ASP A 29 -18.19 -2.66 11.82
C ASP A 29 -18.91 -2.78 10.47
N GLN A 30 -18.58 -3.82 9.71
CA GLN A 30 -19.20 -4.10 8.41
C GLN A 30 -19.93 -5.44 8.42
N SER A 31 -21.02 -5.52 7.66
CA SER A 31 -21.76 -6.78 7.47
C SER A 31 -20.96 -7.77 6.62
N ALA A 32 -21.34 -9.05 6.61
CA ALA A 32 -20.72 -10.04 5.71
C ALA A 32 -20.84 -9.63 4.24
N ALA A 33 -22.00 -9.10 3.82
CA ALA A 33 -22.24 -8.65 2.46
C ALA A 33 -21.35 -7.45 2.08
N ASP A 34 -21.20 -6.47 2.99
CA ASP A 34 -20.32 -5.32 2.79
C ASP A 34 -18.85 -5.74 2.68
N LEU A 35 -18.43 -6.74 3.47
CA LEU A 35 -17.07 -7.25 3.42
C LEU A 35 -16.80 -7.95 2.08
N VAL A 36 -17.74 -8.74 1.56
CA VAL A 36 -17.61 -9.35 0.22
C VAL A 36 -17.47 -8.28 -0.85
N ALA A 37 -18.29 -7.22 -0.81
CA ALA A 37 -18.20 -6.11 -1.74
C ALA A 37 -16.85 -5.37 -1.60
N SER A 38 -16.40 -5.13 -0.37
CA SER A 38 -15.13 -4.47 -0.09
C SER A 38 -13.94 -5.29 -0.60
N LEU A 39 -13.95 -6.63 -0.43
CA LEU A 39 -12.89 -7.51 -0.93
C LEU A 39 -12.77 -7.49 -2.46
N LYS A 40 -13.89 -7.35 -3.19
CA LYS A 40 -13.86 -7.16 -4.66
C LYS A 40 -13.18 -5.84 -5.04
N LEU A 41 -13.50 -4.76 -4.32
CA LEU A 41 -12.87 -3.45 -4.54
C LEU A 41 -11.37 -3.48 -4.18
N ILE A 42 -11.02 -4.11 -3.06
CA ILE A 42 -9.63 -4.32 -2.64
C ILE A 42 -8.85 -5.01 -3.76
N HIS A 43 -9.39 -6.09 -4.33
CA HIS A 43 -8.73 -6.82 -5.41
C HIS A 43 -8.47 -5.95 -6.65
N ALA A 44 -9.43 -5.10 -7.03
CA ALA A 44 -9.24 -4.13 -8.12
C ALA A 44 -8.19 -3.06 -7.78
N LEU A 45 -8.14 -2.63 -6.52
CA LEU A 45 -7.20 -1.64 -6.03
C LEU A 45 -5.76 -2.16 -5.92
N GLU A 46 -5.55 -3.47 -5.77
CA GLU A 46 -4.22 -4.09 -5.69
C GLU A 46 -3.39 -3.97 -6.98
N TYR A 47 -4.00 -3.69 -8.14
CA TYR A 47 -3.27 -3.51 -9.40
C TYR A 47 -2.43 -2.22 -9.42
N PHE A 48 -2.96 -1.16 -8.83
CA PHE A 48 -2.32 0.15 -8.76
C PHE A 48 -0.95 0.14 -8.06
N PRO A 49 -0.77 -0.42 -6.84
CA PRO A 49 0.54 -0.50 -6.20
C PRO A 49 1.50 -1.43 -6.93
N LYS A 50 1.01 -2.49 -7.60
CA LYS A 50 1.87 -3.40 -8.40
C LYS A 50 2.47 -2.66 -9.59
N ILE A 51 1.67 -1.86 -10.31
CA ILE A 51 2.10 -1.11 -11.48
C ILE A 51 2.85 0.17 -11.06
N GLY A 52 2.17 1.04 -10.31
CA GLY A 52 2.70 2.34 -9.88
C GLY A 52 3.91 2.21 -8.96
N GLY A 53 3.90 1.26 -8.02
CA GLY A 53 5.05 0.99 -7.14
C GLY A 53 6.27 0.50 -7.91
N THR A 54 6.09 -0.44 -8.86
CA THR A 54 7.20 -0.92 -9.71
C THR A 54 7.78 0.22 -10.55
N LEU A 55 6.92 1.01 -11.19
CA LEU A 55 7.35 2.17 -11.98
C LEU A 55 8.06 3.23 -11.12
N ALA A 56 7.60 3.47 -9.90
CA ALA A 56 8.23 4.40 -8.96
C ALA A 56 9.64 3.92 -8.58
N VAL A 57 9.82 2.63 -8.27
CA VAL A 57 11.15 2.08 -7.95
C VAL A 57 12.09 2.19 -9.15
N LEU A 58 11.66 1.73 -10.33
CA LEU A 58 12.51 1.73 -11.52
C LEU A 58 12.93 3.16 -11.90
N SER A 59 11.97 4.09 -11.91
CA SER A 59 12.25 5.50 -12.20
C SER A 59 13.12 6.17 -11.13
N GLY A 60 12.95 5.81 -9.85
CA GLY A 60 13.76 6.32 -8.75
C GLY A 60 15.22 5.85 -8.82
N LEU A 61 15.45 4.58 -9.16
CA LEU A 61 16.78 4.04 -9.40
C LEU A 61 17.43 4.74 -10.61
N LEU A 62 16.71 4.91 -11.71
CA LEU A 62 17.18 5.65 -12.89
C LEU A 62 17.55 7.10 -12.57
N LEU A 63 16.75 7.81 -11.77
CA LEU A 63 17.06 9.18 -11.34
C LEU A 63 18.32 9.24 -10.48
N THR A 64 18.57 8.22 -9.68
CA THR A 64 19.79 8.15 -8.87
C THR A 64 21.02 7.86 -9.72
N PHE A 65 20.94 6.87 -10.62
CA PHE A 65 22.07 6.52 -11.51
C PHE A 65 22.43 7.64 -12.49
N THR A 66 21.46 8.45 -12.92
CA THR A 66 21.70 9.61 -13.78
C THR A 66 22.21 10.84 -13.01
N GLY A 67 22.44 10.73 -11.70
CA GLY A 67 23.01 11.79 -10.88
C GLY A 67 22.02 12.92 -10.51
N SER A 68 20.72 12.73 -10.76
CA SER A 68 19.70 13.78 -10.54
C SER A 68 19.44 14.12 -9.07
N TYR A 69 19.76 13.20 -8.16
CA TYR A 69 19.47 13.33 -6.72
C TYR A 69 20.74 13.42 -5.87
N GLY A 70 21.92 13.55 -6.47
CA GLY A 70 23.18 13.54 -5.72
C GLY A 70 23.57 12.14 -5.22
N PRO A 71 24.45 12.05 -4.19
CA PRO A 71 24.93 10.77 -3.69
C PRO A 71 23.81 9.89 -3.12
N PHE A 72 23.86 8.58 -3.37
CA PHE A 72 22.88 7.61 -2.85
C PHE A 72 22.78 7.59 -1.31
N THR A 73 23.79 8.12 -0.63
CA THR A 73 23.90 8.18 0.83
C THR A 73 23.12 9.33 1.47
N GLN A 74 22.41 10.14 0.70
CA GLN A 74 21.54 11.17 1.27
C GLN A 74 20.47 10.51 2.15
N LEU A 75 20.34 11.00 3.39
CA LEU A 75 19.48 10.40 4.42
C LEU A 75 18.01 10.27 3.95
N TRP A 76 17.52 11.22 3.16
CA TRP A 76 16.16 11.17 2.61
C TRP A 76 16.01 10.10 1.51
N LEU A 77 17.03 9.85 0.70
CA LEU A 77 16.96 8.83 -0.34
C LEU A 77 16.97 7.43 0.29
N LEU A 78 17.92 7.17 1.19
CA LEU A 78 17.98 5.90 1.89
C LEU A 78 16.76 5.68 2.81
N GLY A 79 16.35 6.72 3.54
CA GLY A 79 15.18 6.69 4.40
C GLY A 79 13.88 6.39 3.63
N SER A 80 13.67 7.04 2.48
CA SER A 80 12.50 6.76 1.63
C SER A 80 12.52 5.34 1.06
N LEU A 81 13.69 4.84 0.66
CA LEU A 81 13.82 3.47 0.17
C LEU A 81 13.51 2.43 1.25
N VAL A 82 14.09 2.58 2.45
CA VAL A 82 13.81 1.70 3.59
C VAL A 82 12.34 1.73 3.96
N LEU A 83 11.75 2.93 3.98
CA LEU A 83 10.35 3.10 4.33
C LEU A 83 9.42 2.50 3.27
N TYR A 84 9.75 2.66 1.99
CA TYR A 84 9.06 2.01 0.89
C TYR A 84 9.09 0.48 1.01
N ILE A 85 10.28 -0.11 1.26
CA ILE A 85 10.41 -1.56 1.46
C ILE A 85 9.56 -2.02 2.66
N THR A 86 9.59 -1.26 3.75
CA THR A 86 8.79 -1.56 4.95
C THR A 86 7.29 -1.54 4.65
N VAL A 87 6.81 -0.55 3.91
CA VAL A 87 5.42 -0.51 3.42
C VAL A 87 5.09 -1.77 2.62
N GLN A 88 5.97 -2.19 1.70
CA GLN A 88 5.75 -3.39 0.89
C GLN A 88 5.70 -4.66 1.73
N VAL A 89 6.55 -4.79 2.75
CA VAL A 89 6.49 -5.92 3.70
C VAL A 89 5.15 -5.94 4.42
N VAL A 90 4.68 -4.80 4.95
CA VAL A 90 3.39 -4.73 5.65
C VAL A 90 2.24 -5.10 4.72
N VAL A 91 2.21 -4.57 3.49
CA VAL A 91 1.11 -4.79 2.55
C VAL A 91 1.14 -6.19 1.95
N ILE A 92 2.27 -6.65 1.44
CA ILE A 92 2.35 -7.93 0.70
C ILE A 92 2.50 -9.11 1.67
N ALA A 93 3.41 -9.02 2.64
CA ALA A 93 3.76 -10.15 3.50
C ALA A 93 2.80 -10.32 4.69
N LEU A 94 2.26 -9.23 5.24
CA LEU A 94 1.38 -9.29 6.41
C LEU A 94 -0.10 -9.15 6.05
N LEU A 95 -0.48 -8.12 5.29
CA LEU A 95 -1.87 -7.88 4.92
C LEU A 95 -2.35 -8.87 3.84
N GLY A 96 -1.54 -9.16 2.83
CA GLY A 96 -1.87 -10.08 1.73
C GLY A 96 -2.41 -11.45 2.15
N PRO A 97 -1.77 -12.18 3.10
CA PRO A 97 -2.31 -13.44 3.62
C PRO A 97 -3.68 -13.29 4.31
N LEU A 98 -3.90 -12.20 5.04
CA LEU A 98 -5.20 -11.93 5.69
C LEU A 98 -6.28 -11.69 4.64
N THR A 99 -5.98 -10.90 3.61
CA THR A 99 -6.89 -10.67 2.47
C THR A 99 -7.27 -11.99 1.81
N LYS A 100 -6.29 -12.87 1.56
CA LYS A 100 -6.55 -14.20 0.97
C LYS A 100 -7.47 -15.05 1.85
N ARG A 101 -7.25 -15.06 3.17
CA ARG A 101 -8.12 -15.78 4.13
C ARG A 101 -9.55 -15.23 4.13
N LEU A 102 -9.71 -13.91 4.14
CA LEU A 102 -11.01 -13.24 4.06
C LEU A 102 -11.73 -13.52 2.74
N SER A 103 -11.00 -13.49 1.61
CA SER A 103 -11.56 -13.83 0.30
C SER A 103 -11.98 -15.30 0.22
N ALA A 104 -11.16 -16.22 0.73
CA ALA A 104 -11.52 -17.65 0.79
C ALA A 104 -12.75 -17.90 1.65
N TRP A 105 -12.82 -17.26 2.83
CA TRP A 105 -14.00 -17.29 3.69
C TRP A 105 -15.24 -16.78 2.94
N SER A 106 -15.13 -15.63 2.26
CA SER A 106 -16.25 -15.03 1.51
C SER A 106 -16.77 -15.90 0.38
N ALA A 107 -15.91 -16.70 -0.25
CA ALA A 107 -16.29 -17.62 -1.33
C ALA A 107 -16.96 -18.90 -0.79
N SER A 108 -16.61 -19.31 0.43
CA SER A 108 -17.10 -20.55 1.04
C SER A 108 -18.38 -20.38 1.88
N THR A 109 -18.76 -19.14 2.21
CA THR A 109 -19.84 -18.87 3.16
C THR A 109 -21.11 -18.40 2.47
N SER A 110 -22.25 -18.97 2.89
CA SER A 110 -23.60 -18.47 2.59
C SER A 110 -24.22 -17.73 3.78
N SER A 111 -23.43 -17.48 4.83
CA SER A 111 -23.88 -16.81 6.05
C SER A 111 -24.01 -15.30 5.85
N SER A 112 -25.09 -14.72 6.38
CA SER A 112 -25.28 -13.27 6.48
C SER A 112 -24.43 -12.62 7.59
N ARG A 113 -23.76 -13.42 8.44
CA ARG A 113 -22.97 -12.96 9.58
C ARG A 113 -21.51 -13.40 9.46
N LEU A 114 -20.62 -12.51 9.92
CA LEU A 114 -19.19 -12.80 10.06
C LEU A 114 -18.98 -13.90 11.11
N THR A 115 -18.11 -14.86 10.82
CA THR A 115 -17.64 -15.84 11.80
C THR A 115 -16.60 -15.19 12.72
N THR A 116 -16.39 -15.76 13.91
CA THR A 116 -15.40 -15.29 14.87
C THR A 116 -13.99 -15.16 14.24
N ASP A 117 -13.60 -16.14 13.42
CA ASP A 117 -12.33 -16.13 12.71
C ASP A 117 -12.25 -14.98 11.70
N ALA A 118 -13.27 -14.81 10.86
CA ALA A 118 -13.32 -13.73 9.87
C ALA A 118 -13.26 -12.35 10.54
N THR A 119 -13.98 -12.16 11.66
CA THR A 119 -13.91 -10.95 12.47
C THR A 119 -12.48 -10.69 12.99
N SER A 120 -11.79 -11.74 13.46
CA SER A 120 -10.42 -11.62 13.95
C SER A 120 -9.41 -11.23 12.85
N TRP A 121 -9.56 -11.80 11.66
CA TRP A 121 -8.72 -11.48 10.50
C TRP A 121 -9.00 -10.07 10.00
N LEU A 122 -10.27 -9.67 9.93
CA LEU A 122 -10.67 -8.31 9.57
C LEU A 122 -10.10 -7.28 10.56
N ALA A 123 -10.19 -7.54 11.87
CA ALA A 123 -9.62 -6.66 12.88
C ALA A 123 -8.09 -6.52 12.74
N SER A 124 -7.41 -7.61 12.37
CA SER A 124 -5.97 -7.63 12.12
C SER A 124 -5.59 -6.87 10.84
N ALA A 125 -6.35 -7.10 9.76
CA ALA A 125 -6.21 -6.36 8.50
C ALA A 125 -6.36 -4.86 8.76
N HIS A 126 -7.43 -4.44 9.45
CA HIS A 126 -7.67 -3.05 9.82
C HIS A 126 -6.48 -2.40 10.53
N ARG A 127 -5.88 -3.09 11.53
CA ARG A 127 -4.71 -2.57 12.25
C ARG A 127 -3.50 -2.41 11.32
N LEU A 128 -3.21 -3.42 10.51
CA LEU A 128 -2.10 -3.35 9.55
C LEU A 128 -2.32 -2.26 8.49
N THR A 129 -3.57 -2.00 8.11
CA THR A 129 -3.89 -0.91 7.19
C THR A 129 -3.55 0.46 7.79
N TRP A 130 -3.86 0.68 9.08
CA TRP A 130 -3.44 1.90 9.78
C TRP A 130 -1.92 2.05 9.82
N VAL A 131 -1.20 0.97 10.10
CA VAL A 131 0.28 0.96 10.07
C VAL A 131 0.78 1.32 8.67
N ALA A 132 0.29 0.64 7.63
CA ALA A 132 0.67 0.91 6.25
C ALA A 132 0.40 2.36 5.84
N ASN A 133 -0.74 2.92 6.25
CA ASN A 133 -1.08 4.31 5.98
C ASN A 133 -0.16 5.30 6.68
N GLY A 134 0.15 5.08 7.96
CA GLY A 134 1.10 5.91 8.69
C GLY A 134 2.48 5.93 8.02
N LEU A 135 2.96 4.76 7.61
CA LEU A 135 4.23 4.63 6.87
C LEU A 135 4.17 5.31 5.49
N ALA A 136 3.04 5.19 4.78
CA ALA A 136 2.83 5.85 3.49
C ALA A 136 2.83 7.38 3.61
N VAL A 137 2.17 7.94 4.63
CA VAL A 137 2.19 9.38 4.92
C VAL A 137 3.61 9.85 5.26
N LEU A 138 4.32 9.09 6.10
CA LEU A 138 5.72 9.39 6.42
C LEU A 138 6.60 9.39 5.16
N LEU A 139 6.37 8.45 4.23
CA LEU A 139 7.12 8.33 2.98
C LEU A 139 6.88 9.53 2.07
N VAL A 140 5.62 9.91 1.88
CA VAL A 140 5.26 11.10 1.10
C VAL A 140 5.83 12.36 1.76
N GLY A 141 5.73 12.48 3.08
CA GLY A 141 6.30 13.60 3.83
C GLY A 141 7.82 13.71 3.61
N LEU A 142 8.54 12.60 3.66
CA LEU A 142 9.98 12.57 3.42
C LEU A 142 10.36 12.92 1.98
N MET A 143 9.53 12.56 1.00
CA MET A 143 9.72 12.96 -0.41
C MET A 143 9.48 14.46 -0.63
N VAL A 144 8.50 15.05 0.09
CA VAL A 144 8.16 16.48 -0.03
C VAL A 144 9.14 17.38 0.72
N LEU A 145 9.53 16.98 1.94
CA LEU A 145 10.40 17.74 2.84
C LEU A 145 11.89 17.58 2.53
N LYS A 146 12.26 16.88 1.44
CA LYS A 146 13.66 16.62 1.12
C LYS A 146 14.48 17.93 1.10
N PRO A 147 15.70 17.94 1.67
CA PRO A 147 16.59 19.08 1.54
C PRO A 147 16.85 19.38 0.06
N ARG A 148 16.85 20.67 -0.30
CA ARG A 148 17.17 21.12 -1.67
C ARG A 148 18.65 20.90 -1.97
#